data_AF-A0A2W4XPP5-F1
#
_entry.id   AF-A0A2W4XPP5-F1
#
_cell.length_a   1.000
_cell.length_b   1.000
_cell.length_c   1.000
_cell.angle_alpha   90.00
_cell.angle_beta   90.00
_cell.angle_gamma   90.00
#
_symmetry.space_group_name_H-M   'P 1'
#
loop_
_entity.id
_entity.type
_entity.pdbx_description
1 polymer ?
#
loop_
_entity_poly.entity_id
_entity_poly.type
_entity_poly.pdbx_seq_one_letter_code
_entity_poly.pdbx_strand_id
1 'polypeptide(L)'
;MRMRDFSIGAFAALLAALSGCDNGPSAVETRDRPIEAADVAVISNTAPANAILPEAAPEPTALTANRRETVDAKILRLYERNGAAFGARSPEDFVARVEAFTKNPPAGVEKVSRPNGDTLLYQASSNTFAVVARDGTPRTMFKPDDGPAYWAEQKGNAPTFGERQAAPVP
;
A
#
# COMPACT_ATOMS: atom_id res chain seq x y z
N MET A 1 56.50 23.00 -8.51
CA MET A 1 57.03 24.36 -8.75
C MET A 1 56.19 25.01 -9.84
N ARG A 2 55.51 26.13 -9.50
CA ARG A 2 54.72 27.07 -10.35
C ARG A 2 53.48 26.47 -11.05
N MET A 3 52.22 26.70 -10.64
CA MET A 3 51.51 27.90 -10.16
C MET A 3 51.38 28.99 -11.23
N ARG A 4 50.14 29.25 -11.68
CA ARG A 4 49.66 30.59 -12.02
C ARG A 4 48.13 30.64 -12.12
N ASP A 5 47.62 31.55 -11.31
CA ASP A 5 46.25 31.93 -10.97
C ASP A 5 45.56 32.82 -12.02
N PHE A 6 44.39 33.34 -11.61
CA PHE A 6 43.51 34.38 -12.18
C PHE A 6 42.34 33.84 -13.01
N SER A 7 41.06 34.18 -12.76
CA SER A 7 40.52 35.46 -12.34
C SER A 7 39.20 35.38 -11.57
N ILE A 8 39.03 36.43 -10.77
CA ILE A 8 37.88 36.84 -9.96
C ILE A 8 36.64 37.12 -10.82
N GLY A 9 35.48 36.67 -10.35
CA GLY A 9 34.17 37.06 -10.88
C GLY A 9 33.17 37.16 -9.74
N ALA A 10 33.14 38.32 -9.09
CA ALA A 10 32.09 38.70 -8.16
C ALA A 10 30.79 38.94 -8.93
N PHE A 11 29.69 38.32 -8.50
CA PHE A 11 28.36 38.83 -8.80
C PHE A 11 27.53 38.89 -7.52
N ALA A 12 27.03 40.10 -7.31
CA ALA A 12 26.35 40.57 -6.13
C ALA A 12 24.95 39.98 -5.95
N ALA A 13 24.47 40.18 -4.73
CA ALA A 13 23.23 39.69 -4.14
C ALA A 13 21.95 39.99 -4.93
N LEU A 14 20.95 39.11 -4.74
CA LEU A 14 19.54 39.53 -4.71
C LEU A 14 18.85 38.81 -3.53
N LEU A 15 18.64 39.54 -2.45
CA LEU A 15 17.75 39.18 -1.35
C LEU A 15 16.31 39.39 -1.81
N ALA A 16 15.56 38.32 -2.04
CA ALA A 16 14.11 38.38 -2.20
C ALA A 16 13.44 38.18 -0.84
N ALA A 17 12.84 39.25 -0.33
CA ALA A 17 12.00 39.24 0.86
C ALA A 17 10.71 38.46 0.59
N LEU A 18 10.47 37.35 1.31
CA LEU A 18 9.15 36.73 1.38
C LEU A 18 8.29 37.54 2.36
N SER A 19 7.56 38.50 1.81
CA SER A 19 6.36 39.08 2.41
C SER A 19 5.28 38.00 2.48
N GLY A 20 4.65 37.85 3.64
CA GLY A 20 3.69 36.80 3.94
C GLY A 20 2.33 36.95 3.26
N CYS A 21 1.58 35.85 3.31
CA CYS A 21 0.12 35.83 3.30
C CYS A 21 -0.35 34.75 4.29
N ASP A 22 -0.81 35.24 5.43
CA ASP A 22 -1.97 34.81 6.21
C ASP A 22 -2.49 33.37 6.02
N ASN A 23 -2.28 32.52 7.04
CA ASN A 23 -3.12 31.33 7.26
C ASN A 23 -4.22 31.74 8.24
N GLY A 24 -5.33 32.24 7.72
CA GLY A 24 -6.52 32.55 8.49
C GLY A 24 -7.09 31.28 9.18
N PRO A 25 -7.57 31.37 10.42
CA PRO A 25 -8.21 30.25 11.09
C PRO A 25 -9.56 29.97 10.41
N SER A 26 -9.70 28.79 9.81
CA SER A 26 -11.01 28.28 9.41
C SER A 26 -11.85 28.04 10.66
N ALA A 27 -12.76 28.98 10.94
CA ALA A 27 -13.79 28.84 11.95
C ALA A 27 -14.80 27.77 11.50
N VAL A 28 -14.85 26.65 12.21
CA VAL A 28 -15.98 25.71 12.13
C VAL A 28 -17.17 26.35 12.82
N GLU A 29 -18.11 26.86 12.03
CA GLU A 29 -19.41 27.31 12.51
C GLU A 29 -20.22 26.09 12.95
N THR A 30 -20.18 25.80 14.25
CA THR A 30 -21.14 24.91 14.90
C THR A 30 -22.50 25.58 14.84
N ARG A 31 -23.31 25.22 13.85
CA ARG A 31 -24.75 25.50 13.88
C ARG A 31 -25.39 24.67 14.97
N ASP A 32 -25.46 25.30 16.14
CA ASP A 32 -26.48 25.04 17.15
C ASP A 32 -27.85 25.11 16.47
N ARG A 33 -28.59 24.00 16.47
CA ARG A 33 -29.98 23.96 16.03
C ARG A 33 -30.86 23.93 17.29
N PRO A 34 -31.61 25.00 17.60
CA PRO A 34 -32.59 24.97 18.67
C PRO A 34 -33.73 24.02 18.29
N ILE A 35 -34.11 23.21 19.27
CA ILE A 35 -35.33 22.40 19.29
C ILE A 35 -36.49 23.36 19.62
N GLU A 36 -37.50 23.45 18.76
CA GLU A 36 -38.92 23.29 19.13
C GLU A 36 -39.88 23.30 17.93
N ALA A 37 -41.03 22.68 18.17
CA ALA A 37 -42.05 22.10 17.31
C ALA A 37 -42.73 23.03 16.26
N ALA A 38 -43.17 22.42 15.14
CA ALA A 38 -44.60 22.21 14.87
C ALA A 38 -44.86 21.45 13.55
N ASP A 39 -45.80 20.51 13.63
CA ASP A 39 -46.62 19.80 12.65
C ASP A 39 -46.39 19.97 11.14
N VAL A 40 -46.33 18.83 10.40
CA VAL A 40 -47.42 18.42 9.49
C VAL A 40 -47.26 16.98 8.97
N ALA A 41 -48.38 16.25 9.08
CA ALA A 41 -48.90 15.24 8.16
C ALA A 41 -48.21 13.85 8.04
N VAL A 42 -48.88 12.90 8.71
CA VAL A 42 -48.95 11.48 8.39
C VAL A 42 -49.39 11.26 6.94
N ILE A 43 -48.60 10.50 6.17
CA ILE A 43 -49.11 9.42 5.32
C ILE A 43 -48.08 8.29 5.32
N SER A 44 -48.42 7.25 6.08
CA SER A 44 -47.73 5.97 6.14
C SER A 44 -47.88 5.24 4.81
N ASN A 45 -46.79 5.13 4.03
CA ASN A 45 -46.68 4.07 3.05
C ASN A 45 -45.96 2.89 3.71
N THR A 46 -46.74 1.94 4.22
CA THR A 46 -46.23 0.65 4.70
C THR A 46 -45.95 -0.23 3.49
N ALA A 47 -44.67 -0.47 3.21
CA ALA A 47 -44.19 -1.63 2.47
C ALA A 47 -43.00 -2.24 3.25
N PRO A 48 -42.93 -3.56 3.35
CA PRO A 48 -42.38 -4.23 4.53
C PRO A 48 -40.87 -4.12 4.62
N ALA A 49 -40.42 -3.89 5.86
CA ALA A 49 -39.07 -4.14 6.31
C ALA A 49 -38.73 -5.63 6.08
N ASN A 50 -38.02 -5.91 4.99
CA ASN A 50 -37.18 -7.09 4.90
C ASN A 50 -35.99 -6.82 3.97
N ALA A 51 -35.23 -5.78 4.29
CA ALA A 51 -33.82 -5.74 3.88
C ALA A 51 -33.04 -6.44 4.99
N ILE A 52 -33.01 -7.77 4.93
CA ILE A 52 -31.95 -8.54 5.55
C ILE A 52 -30.68 -7.98 4.91
N LEU A 53 -29.94 -7.16 5.66
CA LEU A 53 -28.55 -6.86 5.32
C LEU A 53 -27.90 -8.23 5.15
N PRO A 54 -27.29 -8.55 3.99
CA PRO A 54 -26.53 -9.78 3.90
C PRO A 54 -25.45 -9.70 4.97
N GLU A 55 -25.59 -10.59 5.96
CA GLU A 55 -24.59 -10.96 6.95
C GLU A 55 -23.24 -10.98 6.23
N ALA A 56 -22.36 -10.03 6.55
CA ALA A 56 -21.02 -10.00 6.02
C ALA A 56 -20.35 -11.30 6.45
N ALA A 57 -20.23 -12.22 5.50
CA ALA A 57 -19.52 -13.48 5.67
C ALA A 57 -18.14 -13.20 6.26
N PRO A 58 -17.61 -14.09 7.13
CA PRO A 58 -16.37 -13.83 7.84
C PRO A 58 -15.24 -13.62 6.82
N GLU A 59 -14.77 -12.37 6.72
CA GLU A 59 -13.70 -11.94 5.83
C GLU A 59 -12.46 -12.84 6.07
N PRO A 60 -12.06 -13.69 5.11
CA PRO A 60 -10.84 -14.44 5.25
C PRO A 60 -9.70 -13.43 5.37
N THR A 61 -8.92 -13.53 6.44
CA THR A 61 -7.77 -12.67 6.74
C THR A 61 -6.75 -12.70 5.62
N ALA A 62 -6.92 -11.85 4.62
CA ALA A 62 -6.28 -12.04 3.32
C ALA A 62 -4.88 -11.45 3.20
N LEU A 63 -4.50 -10.55 4.11
CA LEU A 63 -3.19 -9.90 4.17
C LEU A 63 -2.79 -9.58 5.61
N THR A 64 -1.48 -9.58 5.89
CA THR A 64 -0.97 -9.23 7.22
C THR A 64 -1.20 -7.75 7.56
N ALA A 65 -1.78 -7.45 8.72
CA ALA A 65 -1.90 -6.09 9.27
C ALA A 65 -0.59 -5.64 9.98
N ASN A 66 -0.43 -4.33 10.21
CA ASN A 66 0.58 -3.79 11.14
C ASN A 66 -0.02 -2.59 11.89
N ARG A 67 0.54 -2.20 13.05
CA ARG A 67 0.09 -1.08 13.90
C ARG A 67 -0.12 0.24 13.14
N ARG A 68 0.52 0.43 11.99
CA ARG A 68 0.51 1.66 11.18
C ARG A 68 -0.48 1.63 10.00
N GLU A 69 -1.07 0.48 9.66
CA GLU A 69 -1.92 0.32 8.47
C GLU A 69 -2.97 -0.75 8.74
N THR A 70 -4.26 -0.39 8.58
CA THR A 70 -5.35 -1.36 8.65
C THR A 70 -5.27 -2.33 7.45
N VAL A 71 -5.92 -3.48 7.56
CA VAL A 71 -5.97 -4.47 6.47
C VAL A 71 -6.60 -3.85 5.22
N ASP A 72 -7.72 -3.14 5.38
CA ASP A 72 -8.44 -2.51 4.26
C ASP A 72 -7.60 -1.43 3.56
N ALA A 73 -6.91 -0.59 4.32
CA ALA A 73 -6.02 0.43 3.76
C ALA A 73 -4.87 -0.22 2.97
N LYS A 74 -4.31 -1.32 3.49
CA LYS A 74 -3.29 -2.10 2.79
C LYS A 74 -3.83 -2.74 1.52
N ILE A 75 -5.01 -3.34 1.57
CA ILE A 75 -5.70 -3.95 0.42
C ILE A 75 -5.87 -2.90 -0.68
N LEU A 76 -6.45 -1.74 -0.34
CA LEU A 76 -6.68 -0.65 -1.29
C LEU A 76 -5.36 -0.18 -1.92
N ARG A 77 -4.33 0.09 -1.11
CA ARG A 77 -3.01 0.53 -1.60
C ARG A 77 -2.34 -0.49 -2.51
N LEU A 78 -2.44 -1.78 -2.20
CA LEU A 78 -1.87 -2.84 -3.05
C LEU A 78 -2.65 -2.98 -4.36
N TYR A 79 -3.98 -2.85 -4.30
CA TYR A 79 -4.84 -2.85 -5.47
C TYR A 79 -4.54 -1.67 -6.39
N GLU A 80 -4.49 -0.44 -5.86
CA GLU A 80 -4.18 0.76 -6.65
C GLU A 80 -2.83 0.66 -7.34
N ARG A 81 -1.81 0.11 -6.66
CA ARG A 81 -0.47 -0.02 -7.23
C ARG A 81 -0.34 -1.16 -8.25
N ASN A 82 -0.98 -2.29 -8.00
CA ASN A 82 -0.67 -3.54 -8.73
C ASN A 82 -1.87 -4.15 -9.45
N GLY A 83 -3.10 -3.81 -9.07
CA GLY A 83 -4.33 -4.47 -9.50
C GLY A 83 -4.52 -4.47 -11.02
N ALA A 84 -4.24 -3.35 -11.67
CA ALA A 84 -4.31 -3.22 -13.12
C ALA A 84 -3.41 -4.24 -13.86
N ALA A 85 -2.20 -4.51 -13.33
CA ALA A 85 -1.26 -5.46 -13.92
C ALA A 85 -1.77 -6.92 -13.91
N PHE A 86 -2.75 -7.23 -13.07
CA PHE A 86 -3.40 -8.54 -12.96
C PHE A 86 -4.83 -8.56 -13.49
N GLY A 87 -5.29 -7.46 -14.10
CA GLY A 87 -6.67 -7.32 -14.59
C GLY A 87 -7.71 -7.40 -13.48
N ALA A 88 -7.34 -7.02 -12.24
CA ALA A 88 -8.27 -6.97 -11.13
C ALA A 88 -9.21 -5.77 -11.29
N ARG A 89 -10.51 -5.98 -11.02
CA ARG A 89 -11.56 -4.95 -11.19
C ARG A 89 -11.93 -4.22 -9.90
N SER A 90 -11.54 -4.79 -8.76
CA SER A 90 -11.77 -4.23 -7.44
C SER A 90 -10.67 -4.70 -6.48
N PRO A 91 -10.55 -4.08 -5.30
CA PRO A 91 -9.61 -4.53 -4.28
C PRO A 91 -9.85 -5.99 -3.85
N GLU A 92 -11.10 -6.42 -3.76
CA GLU A 92 -11.49 -7.78 -3.38
C GLU A 92 -11.10 -8.79 -4.47
N ASP A 93 -11.30 -8.45 -5.75
CA ASP A 93 -10.85 -9.28 -6.89
C ASP A 93 -9.32 -9.41 -6.90
N PHE A 94 -8.59 -8.32 -6.58
CA PHE A 94 -7.15 -8.39 -6.47
C PHE A 94 -6.69 -9.31 -5.34
N VAL A 95 -7.32 -9.20 -4.17
CA VAL A 95 -7.07 -10.07 -3.03
C VAL A 95 -7.33 -11.54 -3.39
N ALA A 96 -8.45 -11.85 -4.04
CA ALA A 96 -8.76 -13.20 -4.49
C ALA A 96 -7.68 -13.78 -5.43
N ARG A 97 -7.12 -12.95 -6.31
CA ARG A 97 -5.99 -13.34 -7.19
C ARG A 97 -4.69 -13.56 -6.42
N VAL A 98 -4.39 -12.70 -5.44
CA VAL A 98 -3.24 -12.87 -4.53
C VAL A 98 -3.36 -14.21 -3.82
N GLU A 99 -4.52 -14.50 -3.24
CA GLU A 99 -4.75 -15.77 -2.56
C GLU A 99 -4.65 -16.96 -3.49
N ALA A 100 -5.24 -16.89 -4.68
CA ALA A 100 -5.18 -17.96 -5.68
C ALA A 100 -3.72 -18.29 -6.05
N PHE A 101 -2.92 -17.28 -6.37
CA PHE A 101 -1.51 -17.46 -6.75
C PHE A 101 -0.66 -18.00 -5.59
N THR A 102 -0.90 -17.55 -4.37
CA THR A 102 -0.06 -17.92 -3.21
C THR A 102 -0.43 -19.27 -2.60
N LYS A 103 -1.73 -19.59 -2.52
CA LYS A 103 -2.23 -20.88 -1.99
C LYS A 103 -2.11 -22.01 -3.01
N ASN A 104 -2.37 -21.73 -4.28
CA ASN A 104 -2.32 -22.70 -5.38
C ASN A 104 -1.40 -22.20 -6.51
N PRO A 105 -0.08 -22.09 -6.25
CA PRO A 105 0.85 -21.57 -7.23
C PRO A 105 0.84 -22.42 -8.51
N PRO A 106 0.72 -21.82 -9.70
CA PRO A 106 0.73 -22.54 -10.96
C PRO A 106 2.08 -23.23 -11.21
N ALA A 107 2.11 -24.14 -12.19
CA ALA A 107 3.34 -24.79 -12.60
C ALA A 107 4.42 -23.76 -13.01
N GLY A 108 5.68 -24.09 -12.71
CA GLY A 108 6.83 -23.23 -13.02
C GLY A 108 7.06 -22.07 -12.05
N VAL A 109 6.36 -22.03 -10.90
CA VAL A 109 6.69 -21.11 -9.81
C VAL A 109 7.94 -21.58 -9.09
N GLU A 110 8.98 -20.75 -9.08
CA GLU A 110 10.14 -20.90 -8.20
C GLU A 110 9.85 -20.36 -6.80
N LYS A 111 10.47 -20.94 -5.77
CA LYS A 111 10.32 -20.54 -4.37
C LYS A 111 11.67 -20.40 -3.68
N VAL A 112 11.80 -19.39 -2.82
CA VAL A 112 12.95 -19.22 -1.91
C VAL A 112 12.47 -18.78 -0.54
N SER A 113 12.92 -19.47 0.51
CA SER A 113 12.65 -19.09 1.90
C SER A 113 13.73 -18.18 2.45
N ARG A 114 13.33 -17.19 3.25
CA ARG A 114 14.21 -16.25 3.97
C ARG A 114 14.41 -16.70 5.42
N PRO A 115 15.49 -16.29 6.10
CA PRO A 115 15.73 -16.62 7.52
C PRO A 115 14.62 -16.19 8.48
N ASN A 116 13.88 -15.12 8.14
CA ASN A 116 12.72 -14.65 8.92
C ASN A 116 11.47 -15.53 8.77
N GLY A 117 11.52 -16.57 7.91
CA GLY A 117 10.42 -17.48 7.64
C GLY A 117 9.49 -17.06 6.50
N ASP A 118 9.68 -15.89 5.89
CA ASP A 118 8.94 -15.51 4.69
C ASP A 118 9.36 -16.39 3.50
N THR A 119 8.42 -16.72 2.61
CA THR A 119 8.69 -17.40 1.34
C THR A 119 8.40 -16.46 0.18
N LEU A 120 9.36 -16.32 -0.73
CA LEU A 120 9.22 -15.61 -1.99
C LEU A 120 8.81 -16.59 -3.08
N LEU A 121 7.87 -16.16 -3.92
CA LEU A 121 7.36 -16.90 -5.05
C LEU A 121 7.61 -16.09 -6.33
N TYR A 122 8.07 -16.74 -7.40
CA TYR A 122 8.19 -16.11 -8.70
C TYR A 122 7.80 -17.05 -9.84
N GLN A 123 6.95 -16.58 -10.75
CA GLN A 123 6.63 -17.28 -12.00
C GLN A 123 7.13 -16.45 -13.19
N ALA A 124 8.07 -17.00 -13.96
CA ALA A 124 8.64 -16.30 -15.12
C ALA A 124 7.60 -16.08 -16.25
N SER A 125 6.72 -17.05 -16.50
CA SER A 125 5.77 -16.99 -17.62
C SER A 125 4.73 -15.88 -17.50
N SER A 126 4.27 -15.57 -16.28
CA SER A 126 3.34 -14.47 -16.00
C SER A 126 4.04 -13.23 -15.46
N ASN A 127 5.35 -13.31 -15.26
CA ASN A 127 6.15 -12.35 -14.52
C ASN A 127 5.53 -11.97 -13.16
N THR A 128 5.06 -12.96 -12.40
CA THR A 128 4.36 -12.73 -11.12
C THR A 128 5.31 -13.01 -9.96
N PHE A 129 5.50 -12.01 -9.09
CA PHE A 129 6.21 -12.15 -7.83
C PHE A 129 5.23 -12.01 -6.65
N ALA A 130 5.41 -12.82 -5.61
CA ALA A 130 4.68 -12.68 -4.36
C ALA A 130 5.55 -13.00 -3.14
N VAL A 131 5.14 -12.49 -1.98
CA VAL A 131 5.73 -12.81 -0.68
C VAL A 131 4.66 -13.39 0.22
N VAL A 132 4.96 -14.49 0.87
CA VAL A 132 4.10 -15.18 1.83
C VAL A 132 4.82 -15.19 3.18
N ALA A 133 4.10 -14.84 4.24
CA ALA A 133 4.62 -14.90 5.60
C ALA A 133 4.83 -16.35 6.06
N ARG A 134 5.57 -16.54 7.15
CA ARG A 134 5.79 -17.87 7.75
C ARG A 134 4.50 -18.64 8.07
N ASP A 135 3.44 -17.93 8.42
CA ASP A 135 2.13 -18.50 8.74
C ASP A 135 1.26 -18.81 7.50
N GLY A 136 1.79 -18.57 6.28
CA GLY A 136 1.07 -18.77 5.03
C GLY A 136 0.28 -17.55 4.56
N THR A 137 0.22 -16.46 5.34
CA THR A 137 -0.52 -15.26 4.98
C THR A 137 0.21 -14.49 3.86
N PRO A 138 -0.45 -14.15 2.75
CA PRO A 138 0.15 -13.32 1.71
C PRO A 138 0.53 -11.93 2.24
N ARG A 139 1.67 -11.41 1.80
CA ARG A 139 2.15 -10.06 2.15
C ARG A 139 2.01 -9.07 1.00
N THR A 140 2.26 -9.53 -0.23
CA THR A 140 2.16 -8.73 -1.47
C THR A 140 2.18 -9.64 -2.70
N MET A 141 1.70 -9.12 -3.83
CA MET A 141 1.89 -9.69 -5.18
C MET A 141 2.04 -8.54 -6.18
N PHE A 142 2.97 -8.65 -7.14
CA PHE A 142 3.17 -7.65 -8.21
C PHE A 142 3.93 -8.24 -9.40
N LYS A 143 3.96 -7.51 -10.52
CA LYS A 143 4.83 -7.83 -11.66
C LYS A 143 6.07 -6.94 -11.61
N PRO A 144 7.28 -7.48 -11.40
CA PRO A 144 8.49 -6.66 -11.35
C PRO A 144 8.85 -6.14 -12.75
N ASP A 145 9.32 -4.89 -12.83
CA ASP A 145 9.72 -4.28 -14.10
C ASP A 145 10.91 -5.02 -14.75
N ASP A 146 11.88 -5.43 -13.93
CA ASP A 146 13.09 -6.15 -14.38
C ASP A 146 12.89 -7.67 -14.53
N GLY A 147 11.67 -8.15 -14.34
CA GLY A 147 11.30 -9.55 -14.58
C GLY A 147 12.22 -10.58 -13.92
N PRO A 148 12.81 -11.52 -14.68
CA PRO A 148 13.71 -12.55 -14.13
C PRO A 148 14.96 -11.98 -13.44
N ALA A 149 15.43 -10.78 -13.81
CA ALA A 149 16.57 -10.16 -13.15
C ALA A 149 16.23 -9.75 -11.71
N TYR A 150 15.02 -9.23 -11.48
CA TYR A 150 14.50 -8.99 -10.13
C TYR A 150 14.50 -10.27 -9.30
N TRP A 151 14.06 -11.38 -9.89
CA TRP A 151 14.05 -12.66 -9.19
C TRP A 151 15.46 -13.15 -8.83
N ALA A 152 16.43 -13.04 -9.74
CA ALA A 152 17.82 -13.39 -9.47
C ALA A 152 18.40 -12.59 -8.29
N GLU A 153 18.11 -11.29 -8.23
CA GLU A 153 18.50 -10.43 -7.11
C GLU A 153 17.83 -10.89 -5.80
N GLN A 154 16.52 -11.15 -5.82
CA GLN A 154 15.81 -11.62 -4.63
C GLN A 154 16.39 -12.94 -4.08
N LYS A 155 16.83 -13.86 -4.97
CA LYS A 155 17.51 -15.10 -4.56
C LYS A 155 18.88 -14.82 -3.93
N GLY A 156 19.66 -13.92 -4.51
CA GLY A 156 20.98 -13.54 -3.98
C GLY A 156 20.90 -12.88 -2.60
N ASN A 157 19.86 -12.06 -2.39
CA ASN A 157 19.66 -11.33 -1.13
C ASN A 157 18.90 -12.13 -0.06
N ALA A 158 18.20 -13.20 -0.41
CA ALA A 158 17.37 -13.95 0.53
C ALA A 158 18.13 -14.48 1.76
N PRO A 159 19.35 -15.05 1.65
CA PRO A 159 20.09 -15.57 2.81
C PRO A 159 20.46 -14.51 3.83
N THR A 160 20.70 -13.27 3.38
CA THR A 160 21.18 -12.16 4.23
C THR A 160 20.05 -11.21 4.65
N PHE A 161 18.80 -11.57 4.34
CA PHE A 161 17.66 -10.72 4.62
C PHE A 161 17.50 -10.50 6.13
N GLY A 162 17.58 -9.24 6.56
CA GLY A 162 17.47 -8.84 7.97
C GLY A 162 18.80 -8.71 8.72
N GLU A 163 19.93 -9.11 8.12
CA GLU A 163 21.25 -9.04 8.78
C GLU A 163 21.80 -7.60 8.85
N ARG A 164 21.42 -6.72 7.91
CA ARG A 164 21.94 -5.34 7.80
C ARG A 164 20.95 -4.27 8.29
N GLN A 165 20.56 -4.33 9.56
CA GLN A 165 20.08 -3.17 10.33
C GLN A 165 20.77 -3.00 11.68
N ALA A 166 21.77 -3.84 12.00
CA ALA A 166 22.75 -3.51 13.00
C ALA A 166 23.79 -2.59 12.34
N ALA A 167 23.70 -1.28 12.59
CA ALA A 167 24.78 -0.36 12.23
C ALA A 167 26.10 -0.85 12.87
N PRO A 168 27.27 -0.59 12.27
CA PRO A 168 28.52 -0.73 12.99
C PRO A 168 28.46 0.17 14.23
N VAL A 169 28.65 -0.41 15.41
CA VAL A 169 28.89 0.39 16.63
C VAL A 169 30.25 1.08 16.42
N PRO A 170 30.33 2.42 16.54
CA PRO A 170 31.58 3.15 16.34
C PRO A 170 32.65 2.78 17.38
#